data_AF-A0AAU4BK64-F1
#
_entry.id   AF-A0AAU4BK64-F1
#
_cell.length_a   1.000
_cell.length_b   1.000
_cell.length_c   1.000
_cell.angle_alpha   90.00
_cell.angle_beta   90.00
_cell.angle_gamma   90.00
#
_symmetry.space_group_name_H-M   'P 1'
#
loop_
_entity.id
_entity.type
_entity.pdbx_description
1 polymer ?
#
loop_
_entity_poly.entity_id
_entity_poly.type
_entity_poly.pdbx_seq_one_letter_code
_entity_poly.pdbx_strand_id
1 'polypeptide(L)'
;MTRQPDEPSRRAGLDASRRTGATLRLCAWCDQPIPPAMRRDAVCCSVRCRQARHRFTRTVGTPGGAAGPGGAVAGGRPLRLAYADPPYPGNARLYRNHPDYAGEVDHTALIDRLTGYDGWALSTSAAALPTVLALCPPGVRVAAWHRGERATTSRWPLNAWEPVIYTQGRSLDPSRQSATDATRRVDSLVHGVSPLTTLPGRVIGAKPAAFCRWIFDLLGAVPGDSMDDLFPGSGAVTRAWAVFTTPPDASPEARPDASRLTAAQPDASRSAEPGAYRPAGSDAA
;
A
#
# COMPACT_ATOMS: atom_id res chain seq x y z
N MET A 1 12.88 50.55 -59.98
CA MET A 1 11.43 50.48 -60.26
C MET A 1 11.03 49.02 -60.15
N THR A 2 10.55 48.62 -58.97
CA THR A 2 10.33 47.19 -58.66
C THR A 2 9.01 47.07 -57.90
N ARG A 3 8.18 46.15 -58.42
CA ARG A 3 6.74 45.97 -58.20
C ARG A 3 6.38 45.53 -56.76
N GLN A 4 5.34 46.14 -56.19
CA GLN A 4 4.41 45.47 -55.27
C GLN A 4 3.57 44.43 -56.04
N PRO A 5 3.14 43.36 -55.37
CA PRO A 5 1.69 43.15 -55.31
C PRO A 5 1.15 42.57 -53.98
N ASP A 6 -0.06 43.05 -53.67
CA ASP A 6 -1.25 42.37 -53.18
C ASP A 6 -1.26 41.59 -51.86
N GLU A 7 -1.85 42.27 -50.88
CA GLU A 7 -2.61 41.77 -49.74
C GLU A 7 -3.80 40.89 -50.18
N PRO A 8 -4.07 39.79 -49.46
CA PRO A 8 -5.43 39.27 -49.39
C PRO A 8 -5.95 39.20 -47.95
N SER A 9 -6.96 40.03 -47.71
CA SER A 9 -8.24 39.72 -47.06
C SER A 9 -8.26 38.86 -45.80
N ARG A 10 -8.58 39.56 -44.70
CA ARG A 10 -9.22 39.07 -43.48
C ARG A 10 -10.27 37.98 -43.77
N ARG A 11 -10.12 36.82 -43.13
CA ARG A 11 -11.26 35.93 -42.81
C ARG A 11 -11.56 36.04 -41.32
N ALA A 12 -12.69 36.67 -41.02
CA ALA A 12 -13.36 36.58 -39.75
C ALA A 12 -14.11 35.23 -39.66
N GLY A 13 -14.14 34.69 -38.44
CA GLY A 13 -15.13 33.71 -37.98
C GLY A 13 -14.80 32.25 -38.29
N LEU A 14 -14.51 31.46 -37.25
CA LEU A 14 -15.54 30.64 -36.58
C LEU A 14 -14.94 29.84 -35.41
N ASP A 15 -15.74 29.74 -34.35
CA ASP A 15 -15.65 28.81 -33.23
C ASP A 15 -14.53 28.96 -32.18
N ALA A 16 -14.46 30.17 -31.63
CA ALA A 16 -14.34 30.29 -30.17
C ALA A 16 -15.69 29.94 -29.53
N SER A 17 -15.99 28.65 -29.36
CA SER A 17 -17.10 28.21 -28.49
C SER A 17 -16.94 26.76 -28.04
N ARG A 18 -17.02 26.59 -26.71
CA ARG A 18 -17.11 25.33 -25.95
C ARG A 18 -15.79 24.62 -25.66
N ARG A 19 -14.90 25.30 -24.92
CA ARG A 19 -14.22 24.62 -23.80
C ARG A 19 -15.22 24.53 -22.65
N THR A 20 -16.18 23.60 -22.77
CA THR A 20 -16.87 23.07 -21.60
C THR A 20 -15.78 22.57 -20.66
N GLY A 21 -15.77 23.10 -19.43
CA GLY A 21 -14.93 22.62 -18.34
C GLY A 21 -15.31 21.19 -17.99
N ALA A 22 -14.90 20.23 -18.81
CA ALA A 22 -14.92 18.82 -18.46
C ALA A 22 -13.92 18.67 -17.32
N THR A 23 -14.44 18.46 -16.11
CA THR A 23 -13.64 18.05 -14.96
C THR A 23 -12.79 16.87 -15.41
N LEU A 24 -11.47 17.08 -15.48
CA LEU A 24 -10.54 16.03 -15.87
C LEU A 24 -10.66 14.90 -14.85
N ARG A 25 -11.18 13.75 -15.28
CA ARG A 25 -11.24 12.57 -14.40
C ARG A 25 -9.81 12.13 -14.15
N LEU A 26 -9.37 12.16 -12.89
CA LEU A 26 -8.01 11.75 -12.53
C LEU A 26 -7.98 10.26 -12.16
N CYS A 27 -6.88 9.60 -12.51
CA CYS A 27 -6.63 8.21 -12.18
C CYS A 27 -6.45 8.07 -10.67
N ALA A 28 -7.24 7.21 -10.01
CA ALA A 28 -7.15 6.95 -8.57
C ALA A 28 -5.88 6.21 -8.12
N TRP A 29 -4.83 6.16 -8.97
CA TRP A 29 -3.56 5.51 -8.68
C TRP A 29 -2.39 6.43 -8.95
N CYS A 30 -2.24 6.93 -10.18
CA CYS A 30 -1.13 7.78 -10.59
C CYS A 30 -1.47 9.27 -10.71
N ASP A 31 -2.71 9.65 -10.37
CA ASP A 31 -3.23 11.03 -10.40
C ASP A 31 -3.17 11.71 -11.79
N GLN A 32 -2.84 10.96 -12.84
CA GLN A 32 -2.86 11.43 -14.23
C GLN A 32 -4.29 11.44 -14.80
N PRO A 33 -4.59 12.30 -15.78
CA PRO A 33 -5.88 12.30 -16.47
C PRO A 33 -6.21 10.92 -17.08
N ILE A 34 -7.45 10.48 -16.91
CA ILE A 34 -7.98 9.28 -17.54
C ILE A 34 -8.32 9.61 -18.99
N PRO A 35 -7.79 8.87 -19.99
CA PRO A 35 -8.07 9.13 -21.40
C PRO A 35 -9.58 9.17 -21.70
N PRO A 36 -10.06 10.12 -22.53
CA PRO A 36 -11.48 10.22 -22.89
C PRO A 36 -12.05 8.95 -23.54
N ALA A 37 -11.21 8.18 -24.23
CA ALA A 37 -11.57 6.92 -24.88
C ALA A 37 -11.88 5.77 -23.88
N MET A 38 -11.52 5.94 -22.60
CA MET A 38 -11.80 4.93 -21.58
C MET A 38 -13.27 4.97 -21.15
N ARG A 39 -13.80 3.81 -20.73
CA ARG A 39 -15.15 3.70 -20.15
C ARG A 39 -15.43 4.81 -19.13
N ARG A 40 -16.67 5.30 -19.11
CA ARG A 40 -17.11 6.46 -18.30
C ARG A 40 -16.95 6.27 -16.79
N ASP A 41 -16.88 5.03 -16.35
CA ASP A 41 -16.70 4.57 -14.98
C ASP A 41 -15.28 3.99 -14.76
N ALA A 42 -14.35 4.21 -15.70
CA ALA A 42 -12.95 3.87 -15.47
C ALA A 42 -12.40 4.72 -14.33
N VAL A 43 -11.83 4.06 -13.34
CA VAL A 43 -11.21 4.69 -12.15
C VAL A 43 -9.69 4.83 -12.31
N CYS A 44 -9.09 4.09 -13.25
CA CYS A 44 -7.65 4.12 -13.53
C CYS A 44 -7.40 4.44 -15.01
N CYS A 45 -6.29 5.11 -15.33
CA CYS A 45 -5.94 5.50 -16.71
C CYS A 45 -5.43 4.32 -17.58
N SER A 46 -5.04 3.20 -16.96
CA SER A 46 -4.49 2.05 -17.66
C SER A 46 -4.69 0.74 -16.88
N VAL A 47 -4.55 -0.40 -17.57
CA VAL A 47 -4.55 -1.73 -16.95
C VAL A 47 -3.42 -1.84 -15.91
N ARG A 48 -2.23 -1.31 -16.21
CA ARG A 48 -1.09 -1.32 -15.30
C ARG A 48 -1.39 -0.56 -14.00
N CYS A 49 -2.01 0.62 -14.08
CA CYS A 49 -2.42 1.38 -12.90
C CYS A 49 -3.51 0.65 -12.11
N ARG A 50 -4.48 0.02 -12.80
CA ARG A 50 -5.50 -0.79 -12.15
C ARG A 50 -4.90 -1.96 -11.37
N GLN A 51 -3.98 -2.71 -11.97
CA GLN A 51 -3.31 -3.84 -11.34
C GLN A 51 -2.43 -3.39 -10.16
N ALA A 52 -1.71 -2.27 -10.31
CA ALA A 52 -0.91 -1.69 -9.23
C ALA A 52 -1.79 -1.29 -8.04
N ARG A 53 -2.89 -0.57 -8.29
CA ARG A 53 -3.89 -0.22 -7.27
C ARG A 53 -4.46 -1.46 -6.59
N HIS A 54 -4.90 -2.44 -7.37
CA HIS A 54 -5.47 -3.68 -6.83
C HIS A 54 -4.51 -4.41 -5.90
N ARG A 55 -3.25 -4.61 -6.33
CA ARG A 55 -2.22 -5.25 -5.50
C ARG A 55 -1.96 -4.45 -4.23
N PHE A 56 -1.77 -3.13 -4.35
CA PHE A 56 -1.54 -2.26 -3.21
C PHE A 56 -2.69 -2.32 -2.20
N THR A 57 -3.93 -2.15 -2.66
CA THR A 57 -5.12 -2.19 -1.80
C THR A 57 -5.28 -3.56 -1.14
N ARG A 58 -5.06 -4.67 -1.87
CA ARG A 58 -5.11 -6.00 -1.26
C ARG A 58 -4.03 -6.23 -0.21
N THR A 59 -2.81 -5.76 -0.44
CA THR A 59 -1.70 -5.94 0.49
C THR A 59 -1.87 -5.10 1.75
N VAL A 60 -2.36 -3.86 1.64
CA VAL A 60 -2.72 -3.07 2.82
C VAL A 60 -3.90 -3.73 3.56
N GLY A 61 -4.91 -4.15 2.79
CA GLY A 61 -6.13 -4.72 3.32
C GLY A 61 -6.96 -3.72 4.12
N THR A 62 -8.16 -4.14 4.49
CA THR A 62 -8.93 -3.52 5.58
C THR A 62 -8.46 -4.13 6.91
N PRO A 63 -8.79 -3.54 8.07
CA PRO A 63 -8.51 -4.15 9.34
C PRO A 63 -9.22 -5.51 9.38
N GLY A 64 -8.45 -6.60 9.49
CA GLY A 64 -8.99 -7.93 9.64
C GLY A 64 -9.52 -8.09 11.05
N GLY A 65 -10.85 -8.28 11.13
CA GLY A 65 -11.71 -8.83 12.18
C GLY A 65 -11.54 -8.42 13.66
N ALA A 66 -10.38 -7.98 14.14
CA ALA A 66 -10.14 -7.65 15.56
C ALA A 66 -11.08 -6.55 16.07
N ALA A 67 -11.71 -5.87 15.13
CA ALA A 67 -12.88 -5.09 15.34
C ALA A 67 -13.89 -5.61 14.30
N GLY A 68 -15.01 -6.19 14.79
CA GLY A 68 -16.05 -6.81 13.96
C GLY A 68 -16.65 -5.85 12.92
N PRO A 69 -17.78 -6.18 12.28
CA PRO A 69 -18.42 -5.25 11.35
C PRO A 69 -18.70 -3.93 12.08
N GLY A 70 -17.92 -2.89 11.80
CA GLY A 70 -17.87 -1.66 12.61
C GLY A 70 -16.58 -1.47 13.41
N GLY A 71 -15.42 -1.84 12.87
CA GLY A 71 -14.11 -1.70 13.49
C GLY A 71 -13.58 -0.29 13.74
N ALA A 72 -14.48 0.63 14.08
CA ALA A 72 -14.17 1.89 14.72
C ALA A 72 -13.60 1.65 16.13
N VAL A 73 -13.13 2.73 16.75
CA VAL A 73 -12.67 2.76 18.15
C VAL A 73 -13.80 2.32 19.10
N ALA A 74 -14.03 1.01 19.23
CA ALA A 74 -15.10 0.46 20.06
C ALA A 74 -14.69 0.58 21.54
N GLY A 75 -15.18 1.64 22.19
CA GLY A 75 -15.04 1.87 23.63
C GLY A 75 -13.72 2.52 24.08
N GLY A 76 -12.87 2.97 23.15
CA GLY A 76 -11.63 3.72 23.45
C GLY A 76 -11.65 5.14 22.89
N ARG A 77 -10.64 5.95 23.23
CA ARG A 77 -10.39 7.22 22.53
C ARG A 77 -9.62 6.97 21.22
N PRO A 78 -9.89 7.76 20.16
CA PRO A 78 -9.01 7.82 18.99
C PRO A 78 -7.56 8.09 19.38
N LEU A 79 -6.62 7.38 18.75
CA LEU A 79 -5.20 7.62 18.93
C LEU A 79 -4.65 8.57 17.88
N ARG A 80 -3.64 9.35 18.29
CA ARG A 80 -2.77 10.11 17.40
C ARG A 80 -1.50 9.30 17.20
N LEU A 81 -1.32 8.77 16.00
CA LEU A 81 -0.17 7.95 15.62
C LEU A 81 0.74 8.73 14.68
N ALA A 82 2.02 8.37 14.64
CA ALA A 82 2.97 8.96 13.71
C ALA A 82 3.92 7.92 13.10
N TYR A 83 4.38 8.21 11.89
CA TYR A 83 5.49 7.52 11.27
C TYR A 83 6.48 8.53 10.69
N ALA A 84 7.77 8.24 10.85
CA ALA A 84 8.86 9.04 10.29
C ALA A 84 9.88 8.17 9.56
N ASP A 85 10.26 8.59 8.36
CA ASP A 85 11.34 8.04 7.56
C ASP A 85 12.27 9.18 7.10
N PRO A 86 12.97 9.83 8.04
CA PRO A 86 13.83 10.96 7.69
C PRO A 86 15.00 10.49 6.83
N PRO A 87 15.68 11.41 6.13
CA PRO A 87 17.06 11.17 5.76
C PRO A 87 17.86 10.74 7.00
N TYR A 88 18.32 9.49 7.01
CA TYR A 88 19.02 8.92 8.15
C TYR A 88 20.28 9.74 8.49
N PRO A 89 20.75 9.75 9.75
CA PRO A 89 21.91 10.54 10.16
C PRO A 89 23.10 10.41 9.18
N GLY A 90 23.59 11.54 8.68
CA GLY A 90 24.68 11.63 7.71
C GLY A 90 24.29 11.37 6.25
N ASN A 91 23.04 11.03 5.95
CA ASN A 91 22.56 10.71 4.61
C ASN A 91 21.70 11.81 3.98
N ALA A 92 21.48 12.95 4.64
CA ALA A 92 20.67 14.04 4.10
C ALA A 92 21.14 14.51 2.71
N ARG A 93 22.46 14.51 2.47
CA ARG A 93 23.05 14.89 1.18
C ARG A 93 22.52 14.07 -0.01
N LEU A 94 22.06 12.84 0.20
CA LEU A 94 21.46 12.00 -0.87
C LEU A 94 20.21 12.66 -1.47
N TYR A 95 19.54 13.52 -0.71
CA TYR A 95 18.31 14.19 -1.09
C TYR A 95 18.52 15.65 -1.50
N ARG A 96 19.76 16.10 -1.72
CA ARG A 96 20.09 17.51 -2.05
C ARG A 96 19.37 18.10 -3.27
N ASN A 97 18.87 17.25 -4.16
CA ASN A 97 18.14 17.65 -5.38
C ASN A 97 16.62 17.50 -5.21
N HIS A 98 16.14 17.11 -4.03
CA HIS A 98 14.71 17.03 -3.73
C HIS A 98 14.17 18.44 -3.44
N PRO A 99 12.98 18.83 -3.93
CA PRO A 99 12.39 20.14 -3.67
C PRO A 99 12.28 20.46 -2.17
N ASP A 100 12.01 19.44 -1.36
CA ASP A 100 11.85 19.58 0.10
C ASP A 100 13.15 19.39 0.90
N TYR A 101 14.32 19.52 0.26
CA TYR A 101 15.60 19.37 0.95
C TYR A 101 15.84 20.52 1.95
N ALA A 102 15.91 20.18 3.24
CA ALA A 102 16.12 21.13 4.34
C ALA A 102 17.47 20.94 5.06
N GLY A 103 18.38 20.13 4.52
CA GLY A 103 19.64 19.79 5.20
C GLY A 103 19.52 18.57 6.11
N GLU A 104 20.46 18.45 7.05
CA GLU A 104 20.49 17.38 8.04
C GLU A 104 19.29 17.50 9.00
N VAL A 105 18.64 16.38 9.29
CA VAL A 105 17.50 16.36 10.23
C VAL A 105 18.02 16.35 11.66
N ASP A 106 17.51 17.27 12.48
CA ASP A 106 17.68 17.22 13.93
C ASP A 106 16.87 16.04 14.50
N HIS A 107 17.56 14.94 14.76
CA HIS A 107 16.94 13.71 15.24
C HIS A 107 16.51 13.81 16.71
N THR A 108 17.12 14.69 17.50
CA THR A 108 16.70 14.95 18.88
C THR A 108 15.33 15.61 18.86
N ALA A 109 15.19 16.71 18.12
CA ALA A 109 13.91 17.41 17.98
C ALA A 109 12.82 16.55 17.32
N LEU A 110 13.20 15.69 16.36
CA LEU A 110 12.27 14.74 15.75
C LEU A 110 11.74 13.72 16.78
N ILE A 111 12.61 13.12 17.59
CA ILE A 111 12.20 12.15 18.60
C ILE A 111 11.34 12.82 19.67
N ASP A 112 11.72 14.02 20.12
CA ASP A 112 10.90 14.81 21.05
C ASP A 112 9.48 15.02 20.49
N ARG A 113 9.37 15.41 19.21
CA ARG A 113 8.07 15.51 18.53
C ARG A 113 7.32 14.18 18.50
N LEU A 114 7.98 13.08 18.18
CA LEU A 114 7.37 11.75 18.10
C LEU A 114 6.83 11.29 19.46
N THR A 115 7.51 11.61 20.57
CA THR A 115 7.04 11.26 21.92
C THR A 115 5.73 11.94 22.34
N GLY A 116 5.30 13.00 21.63
CA GLY A 116 3.99 13.62 21.81
C GLY A 116 2.82 12.87 21.17
N TYR A 117 3.06 11.77 20.47
CA TYR A 117 2.04 10.89 19.90
C TYR A 117 1.73 9.72 20.82
N ASP A 118 0.52 9.17 20.71
CA ASP A 118 0.11 8.01 21.51
C ASP A 118 0.94 6.77 21.14
N GLY A 119 1.32 6.65 19.87
CA GLY A 119 2.24 5.63 19.38
C GLY A 119 2.96 6.13 18.12
N TRP A 120 4.19 5.71 17.93
CA TRP A 120 5.00 6.19 16.81
C TRP A 120 6.01 5.16 16.34
N ALA A 121 6.43 5.28 15.08
CA ALA A 121 7.50 4.48 14.50
C ALA A 121 8.48 5.37 13.70
N LEU A 122 9.77 5.05 13.81
CA LEU A 122 10.89 5.76 13.18
C LEU A 122 11.78 4.76 12.44
N SER A 123 11.87 4.89 11.12
CA SER A 123 12.84 4.17 10.32
C SER A 123 14.25 4.79 10.46
N THR A 124 15.26 3.93 10.49
CA THR A 124 16.67 4.34 10.41
C THR A 124 17.51 3.29 9.69
N SER A 125 18.82 3.50 9.57
CA SER A 125 19.75 2.50 9.06
C SER A 125 20.41 1.73 10.20
N ALA A 126 20.87 0.51 9.92
CA ALA A 126 21.66 -0.26 10.89
C ALA A 126 22.92 0.49 11.36
N ALA A 127 23.53 1.32 10.50
CA ALA A 127 24.70 2.13 10.85
C ALA A 127 24.37 3.27 11.82
N ALA A 128 23.21 3.92 11.64
CA ALA A 128 22.77 5.03 12.49
C ALA A 128 22.03 4.57 13.76
N LEU A 129 21.63 3.31 13.82
CA LEU A 129 20.83 2.75 14.92
C LEU A 129 21.42 3.05 16.31
N PRO A 130 22.73 2.88 16.60
CA PRO A 130 23.26 3.15 17.93
C PRO A 130 23.07 4.61 18.36
N THR A 131 23.33 5.55 17.45
CA THR A 131 23.17 6.99 17.71
C THR A 131 21.71 7.38 17.90
N VAL A 132 20.81 6.85 17.06
CA VAL A 132 19.37 7.16 17.19
C VAL A 132 18.78 6.55 18.45
N LEU A 133 19.14 5.32 18.82
CA LEU A 133 18.67 4.69 20.06
C LEU A 133 19.11 5.44 21.31
N ALA A 134 20.32 6.02 21.30
CA ALA A 134 20.82 6.82 22.43
C ALA A 134 19.99 8.09 22.68
N LEU A 135 19.23 8.56 21.68
CA LEU A 135 18.32 9.70 21.79
C LEU A 135 16.90 9.30 22.21
N CYS A 136 16.55 8.02 22.15
CA CYS A 136 15.21 7.54 22.45
C CYS A 136 14.94 7.49 23.97
N PRO A 137 13.69 7.73 24.40
CA PRO A 137 13.30 7.47 25.78
C PRO A 137 13.35 5.97 26.10
N PRO A 138 13.41 5.59 27.39
CA PRO A 138 13.33 4.18 27.77
C PRO A 138 12.00 3.55 27.35
N GLY A 139 12.02 2.25 27.05
CA GLY A 139 10.82 1.48 26.71
C GLY A 139 10.46 1.42 25.22
N VAL A 140 11.23 2.09 24.35
CA VAL A 140 11.11 1.87 22.90
C VAL A 140 11.47 0.44 22.52
N ARG A 141 10.87 -0.05 21.45
CA ARG A 141 11.15 -1.36 20.85
C ARG A 141 11.84 -1.17 19.50
N VAL A 142 12.57 -2.20 19.05
CA VAL A 142 13.22 -2.21 17.74
C VAL A 142 12.70 -3.39 16.94
N ALA A 143 12.06 -3.08 15.81
CA ALA A 143 11.60 -4.03 14.82
C ALA A 143 12.57 -4.09 13.63
N ALA A 144 12.55 -5.19 12.89
CA ALA A 144 13.45 -5.43 11.76
C ALA A 144 12.67 -5.64 10.46
N TRP A 145 12.90 -4.76 9.47
CA TRP A 145 12.43 -4.97 8.11
C TRP A 145 13.54 -5.55 7.24
N HIS A 146 13.45 -6.84 6.91
CA HIS A 146 14.33 -7.52 5.96
C HIS A 146 13.89 -7.20 4.53
N ARG A 147 14.60 -6.25 3.92
CA ARG A 147 14.29 -5.68 2.61
C ARG A 147 14.97 -6.39 1.44
N GLY A 148 15.75 -7.43 1.74
CA GLY A 148 16.60 -8.16 0.80
C GLY A 148 17.94 -7.45 0.59
N GLU A 149 18.90 -8.19 0.03
CA GLU A 149 20.19 -7.60 -0.32
C GLU A 149 20.06 -6.69 -1.55
N ARG A 150 20.90 -5.65 -1.59
CA ARG A 150 21.13 -4.90 -2.83
C ARG A 150 22.16 -5.68 -3.63
N ALA A 151 21.89 -5.97 -4.90
CA ALA A 151 22.85 -6.59 -5.79
C ALA A 151 24.02 -5.63 -6.05
N THR A 152 25.05 -5.69 -5.22
CA THR A 152 26.30 -4.91 -5.35
C THR A 152 27.47 -5.77 -4.92
N THR A 153 28.64 -5.51 -5.50
CA THR A 153 29.87 -6.10 -4.99
C THR A 153 30.30 -5.36 -3.73
N SER A 154 30.78 -6.09 -2.73
CA SER A 154 31.26 -5.53 -1.48
C SER A 154 32.33 -6.42 -0.88
N ARG A 155 33.30 -5.81 -0.19
CA ARG A 155 34.32 -6.50 0.61
C ARG A 155 33.77 -6.97 1.96
N TRP A 156 32.61 -6.46 2.37
CA TRP A 156 31.96 -6.71 3.65
C TRP A 156 30.53 -7.20 3.46
N PRO A 157 29.95 -7.92 4.45
CA PRO A 157 28.54 -8.32 4.41
C PRO A 157 27.62 -7.13 4.12
N LEU A 158 26.71 -7.32 3.16
CA LEU A 158 25.76 -6.29 2.78
C LEU A 158 24.59 -6.27 3.76
N ASN A 159 24.24 -5.07 4.21
CA ASN A 159 23.05 -4.88 5.02
C ASN A 159 21.78 -5.12 4.17
N ALA A 160 21.02 -6.16 4.54
CA ALA A 160 19.77 -6.57 3.89
C ALA A 160 18.51 -6.20 4.71
N TRP A 161 18.67 -5.39 5.76
CA TRP A 161 17.58 -5.07 6.69
C TRP A 161 17.66 -3.65 7.23
N GLU A 162 16.52 -3.05 7.54
CA GLU A 162 16.41 -1.72 8.15
C GLU A 162 15.72 -1.82 9.51
N PRO A 163 16.27 -1.21 10.57
CA PRO A 163 15.59 -1.08 11.85
C PRO A 163 14.42 -0.10 11.80
N VAL A 164 13.38 -0.42 12.55
CA VAL A 164 12.27 0.49 12.87
C VAL A 164 12.14 0.56 14.38
N ILE A 165 12.43 1.74 14.95
CA ILE A 165 12.24 2.00 16.37
C ILE A 165 10.78 2.40 16.58
N TYR A 166 10.11 1.89 17.60
CA TYR A 166 8.70 2.21 17.81
C TYR A 166 8.26 2.17 19.28
N THR A 167 7.20 2.94 19.55
CA THR A 167 6.38 2.85 20.75
C THR A 167 4.96 2.52 20.32
N GLN A 168 4.41 1.44 20.88
CA GLN A 168 3.06 0.97 20.55
C GLN A 168 2.00 1.86 21.20
N GLY A 169 1.04 2.34 20.42
CA GLY A 169 -0.02 3.22 20.94
C GLY A 169 -1.18 2.47 21.58
N ARG A 170 -1.57 1.33 20.99
CA ARG A 170 -2.64 0.48 21.54
C ARG A 170 -2.12 -0.88 21.93
N SER A 171 -2.11 -1.17 23.24
CA SER A 171 -1.92 -2.55 23.72
C SER A 171 -3.10 -3.42 23.29
N LEU A 172 -2.83 -4.64 22.82
CA LEU A 172 -3.88 -5.63 22.62
C LEU A 172 -3.86 -6.62 23.76
N ASP A 173 -5.03 -6.83 24.36
CA ASP A 173 -5.27 -7.94 25.27
C ASP A 173 -5.38 -9.24 24.45
N PRO A 174 -4.45 -10.21 24.62
CA PRO A 174 -4.49 -11.47 23.89
C PRO A 174 -5.74 -12.29 24.19
N SER A 175 -6.34 -12.11 25.38
CA SER A 175 -7.56 -12.83 25.78
C SER A 175 -8.81 -12.35 25.07
N ARG A 176 -8.76 -11.15 24.47
CA ARG A 176 -9.86 -10.55 23.71
C ARG A 176 -9.71 -10.74 22.19
N GLN A 177 -8.66 -11.42 21.74
CA GLN A 177 -8.48 -11.74 20.33
C GLN A 177 -9.13 -13.09 20.03
N SER A 178 -10.06 -13.12 19.08
CA SER A 178 -10.58 -14.38 18.55
C SER A 178 -9.44 -15.17 17.88
N ALA A 179 -9.41 -16.49 18.07
CA ALA A 179 -8.40 -17.37 17.46
C ALA A 179 -8.39 -17.31 15.92
N THR A 180 -9.49 -16.87 15.31
CA THR A 180 -9.64 -16.66 13.85
C THR A 180 -9.14 -15.29 13.36
N ASP A 181 -8.66 -14.45 14.27
CA ASP A 181 -8.61 -13.01 14.10
C ASP A 181 -7.33 -12.34 14.65
N ALA A 182 -6.57 -13.11 15.42
CA ALA A 182 -5.25 -12.73 15.89
C ALA A 182 -4.26 -12.75 14.71
N THR A 183 -4.22 -11.69 13.92
CA THR A 183 -3.06 -11.42 13.08
C THR A 183 -1.88 -11.25 14.03
N ARG A 184 -1.03 -12.27 14.13
CA ARG A 184 0.13 -12.26 15.02
C ARG A 184 1.00 -11.04 14.68
N ARG A 185 1.09 -10.10 15.61
CA ARG A 185 1.96 -8.93 15.48
C ARG A 185 3.40 -9.36 15.71
N VAL A 186 4.17 -9.47 14.63
CA VAL A 186 5.58 -9.85 14.67
C VAL A 186 6.40 -8.60 14.35
N ASP A 187 7.41 -8.29 15.16
CA ASP A 187 8.34 -7.18 14.98
C ASP A 187 9.48 -7.50 13.98
N SER A 188 9.25 -8.49 13.11
CA SER A 188 10.12 -8.83 11.98
C SER A 188 9.26 -8.98 10.73
N LEU A 189 9.59 -8.18 9.71
CA LEU A 189 8.96 -8.24 8.39
C LEU A 189 9.99 -8.70 7.36
N VAL A 190 9.72 -9.82 6.69
CA VAL A 190 10.47 -10.23 5.51
C VAL A 190 9.69 -9.82 4.27
N HIS A 191 10.11 -8.73 3.64
CA HIS A 191 9.47 -8.23 2.42
C HIS A 191 10.45 -7.42 1.59
N GLY A 192 10.78 -7.92 0.40
CA GLY A 192 11.70 -7.24 -0.51
C GLY A 192 11.20 -5.87 -0.97
N VAL A 193 12.12 -4.99 -1.37
CA VAL A 193 11.76 -3.74 -2.05
C VAL A 193 11.37 -4.06 -3.49
N SER A 194 10.11 -3.88 -3.85
CA SER A 194 9.66 -3.97 -5.25
C SER A 194 9.44 -2.57 -5.84
N PRO A 195 9.90 -2.27 -7.06
CA PRO A 195 9.69 -0.96 -7.67
C PRO A 195 8.20 -0.64 -7.86
N LEU A 196 7.70 0.36 -7.12
CA LEU A 196 6.37 0.95 -7.30
C LEU A 196 6.37 1.91 -8.51
N THR A 197 6.60 1.34 -9.69
CA THR A 197 6.89 2.09 -10.94
C THR A 197 5.78 3.00 -11.45
N THR A 198 4.55 2.82 -10.99
CA THR A 198 3.39 3.63 -11.39
C THR A 198 2.89 4.55 -10.28
N LEU A 199 3.58 4.61 -9.14
CA LEU A 199 3.21 5.51 -8.05
C LEU A 199 3.57 6.96 -8.45
N PRO A 200 2.66 7.92 -8.26
CA PRO A 200 2.95 9.33 -8.51
C PRO A 200 3.99 9.83 -7.50
N GLY A 201 4.84 10.79 -7.90
CA GLY A 201 5.88 11.33 -7.02
C GLY A 201 6.98 10.33 -6.62
N ARG A 202 7.28 9.36 -7.50
CA ARG A 202 8.27 8.31 -7.23
C ARG A 202 9.61 8.88 -6.73
N VAL A 203 9.92 8.61 -5.47
CA VAL A 203 11.26 8.76 -4.90
C VAL A 203 11.91 7.39 -4.68
N ILE A 204 13.25 7.36 -4.74
CA ILE A 204 14.02 6.21 -4.28
C ILE A 204 13.71 6.02 -2.79
N GLY A 205 13.40 4.78 -2.37
CA GLY A 205 13.08 4.46 -0.97
C GLY A 205 11.59 4.37 -0.63
N ALA A 206 10.69 4.51 -1.61
CA ALA A 206 9.25 4.34 -1.39
C ALA A 206 8.92 3.03 -0.64
N LYS A 207 8.26 3.15 0.52
CA LYS A 207 7.94 2.00 1.38
C LYS A 207 6.85 1.13 0.74
N PRO A 208 7.02 -0.21 0.68
CA PRO A 208 6.01 -1.12 0.15
C PRO A 208 4.70 -1.10 0.96
N ALA A 209 3.59 -1.49 0.33
CA ALA A 209 2.29 -1.63 0.99
C ALA A 209 2.35 -2.55 2.22
N ALA A 210 3.08 -3.66 2.13
CA ALA A 210 3.24 -4.62 3.23
C ALA A 210 3.97 -4.00 4.43
N PHE A 211 4.98 -3.16 4.16
CA PHE A 211 5.66 -2.40 5.20
C PHE A 211 4.71 -1.41 5.88
N CYS A 212 3.91 -0.68 5.11
CA CYS A 212 2.95 0.27 5.67
C CYS A 212 1.92 -0.44 6.57
N ARG A 213 1.36 -1.55 6.09
CA ARG A 213 0.42 -2.35 6.89
C ARG A 213 1.06 -2.88 8.17
N TRP A 214 2.28 -3.38 8.07
CA TRP A 214 3.03 -3.87 9.21
C TRP A 214 3.26 -2.78 10.28
N ILE A 215 3.57 -1.53 9.88
CA ILE A 215 3.65 -0.40 10.81
C ILE A 215 2.30 -0.17 11.51
N PHE A 216 1.19 -0.22 10.79
CA PHE A 216 -0.14 -0.05 11.39
C PHE A 216 -0.42 -1.14 12.42
N ASP A 217 -0.05 -2.39 12.13
CA ASP A 217 -0.20 -3.51 13.06
C ASP A 217 0.71 -3.34 14.30
N LEU A 218 1.96 -2.89 14.14
CA LEU A 218 2.89 -2.63 15.24
C LEU A 218 2.37 -1.55 16.20
N LEU A 219 1.85 -0.45 15.66
CA LEU A 219 1.28 0.65 16.46
C LEU A 219 -0.07 0.28 17.06
N GLY A 220 -0.68 -0.77 16.53
CA GLY A 220 -2.01 -1.24 16.90
C GLY A 220 -3.12 -0.33 16.41
N ALA A 221 -2.92 0.28 15.25
CA ALA A 221 -3.85 1.20 14.62
C ALA A 221 -5.19 0.52 14.27
N VAL A 222 -6.27 1.30 14.34
CA VAL A 222 -7.61 0.90 13.89
C VAL A 222 -8.27 2.07 13.16
N PRO A 223 -9.30 1.84 12.32
CA PRO A 223 -10.11 2.91 11.78
C PRO A 223 -10.67 3.83 12.86
N GLY A 224 -10.58 5.14 12.62
CA GLY A 224 -10.94 6.18 13.58
C GLY A 224 -9.73 6.75 14.34
N ASP A 225 -8.57 6.10 14.32
CA ASP A 225 -7.31 6.74 14.68
C ASP A 225 -6.90 7.79 13.63
N SER A 226 -5.87 8.57 13.95
CA SER A 226 -5.16 9.46 13.02
C SER A 226 -3.71 9.03 12.88
N MET A 227 -3.12 9.25 11.71
CA MET A 227 -1.73 8.88 11.39
C MET A 227 -1.05 10.03 10.66
N ASP A 228 -0.03 10.61 11.29
CA ASP A 228 0.81 11.65 10.71
C ASP A 228 2.05 11.02 10.06
N ASP A 229 2.18 11.19 8.73
CA ASP A 229 3.38 10.83 7.97
C ASP A 229 4.31 12.06 7.92
N LEU A 230 5.33 12.07 8.77
CA LEU A 230 6.18 13.25 8.97
C LEU A 230 7.19 13.47 7.82
N PHE A 231 7.43 12.45 7.01
CA PHE A 231 8.35 12.49 5.87
C PHE A 231 7.70 11.79 4.66
N PRO A 232 6.68 12.41 4.05
CA PRO A 232 5.78 11.70 3.14
C PRO A 232 6.46 11.17 1.89
N GLY A 233 7.50 11.83 1.39
CA GLY A 233 8.25 11.38 0.20
C GLY A 233 7.32 11.05 -0.97
N SER A 234 7.16 9.75 -1.29
CA SER A 234 6.25 9.28 -2.35
C SER A 234 4.76 9.26 -1.98
N GLY A 235 4.39 9.59 -0.74
CA GLY A 235 3.04 9.50 -0.19
C GLY A 235 2.53 8.07 0.00
N ALA A 236 3.42 7.07 0.00
CA ALA A 236 3.02 5.65 0.06
C ALA A 236 2.33 5.32 1.40
N VAL A 237 2.83 5.82 2.53
CA VAL A 237 2.25 5.58 3.86
C VAL A 237 0.92 6.31 3.98
N THR A 238 0.82 7.59 3.57
CA THR A 238 -0.45 8.33 3.51
C THR A 238 -1.50 7.58 2.67
N ARG A 239 -1.12 7.07 1.49
CA ARG A 239 -2.03 6.30 0.62
C ARG A 239 -2.44 4.97 1.25
N ALA A 240 -1.52 4.29 1.92
CA ALA A 240 -1.83 3.05 2.66
C ALA A 240 -2.79 3.33 3.82
N TRP A 241 -2.59 4.43 4.55
CA TRP A 241 -3.47 4.83 5.65
C TRP A 241 -4.89 5.07 5.16
N ALA A 242 -5.06 5.82 4.07
CA ALA A 242 -6.37 6.06 3.46
C ALA A 242 -7.08 4.75 3.08
N VAL A 243 -6.36 3.78 2.51
CA VAL A 243 -6.92 2.45 2.21
C VAL A 243 -7.31 1.72 3.49
N PHE A 244 -6.44 1.72 4.50
CA PHE A 244 -6.65 1.01 5.76
C PHE A 244 -7.87 1.52 6.54
N THR A 245 -8.15 2.82 6.50
CA THR A 245 -9.27 3.43 7.21
C THR A 245 -10.56 3.51 6.37
N THR A 246 -10.50 3.17 5.08
CA THR A 246 -11.70 3.15 4.24
C THR A 246 -12.58 1.97 4.65
N PRO A 247 -13.86 2.18 5.01
CA PRO A 247 -14.78 1.09 5.27
C PRO A 247 -14.84 0.18 4.04
N PRO A 248 -14.90 -1.16 4.21
CA PRO A 248 -15.21 -2.01 3.07
C PRO A 248 -16.55 -1.52 2.49
N ASP A 249 -16.58 -1.28 1.17
CA ASP A 249 -17.84 -1.03 0.48
C ASP A 249 -18.82 -2.13 0.92
N ALA A 250 -20.02 -1.74 1.36
CA ALA A 250 -21.11 -2.69 1.48
C ALA A 250 -21.29 -3.26 0.07
N SER A 251 -20.79 -4.48 -0.16
CA SER A 251 -21.01 -5.19 -1.42
C SER A 251 -22.51 -5.07 -1.69
N PRO A 252 -22.95 -4.58 -2.86
CA PRO A 252 -24.35 -4.70 -3.21
C PRO A 252 -24.68 -6.18 -3.05
N GLU A 253 -25.72 -6.48 -2.26
CA GLU A 253 -26.18 -7.85 -2.03
C GLU A 253 -26.09 -8.60 -3.34
N ALA A 254 -25.32 -9.69 -3.35
CA ALA A 254 -25.26 -10.57 -4.49
C ALA A 254 -26.69 -11.07 -4.72
N ARG A 255 -27.40 -10.42 -5.65
CA ARG A 255 -28.68 -10.92 -6.12
C ARG A 255 -28.42 -12.35 -6.58
N PRO A 256 -29.18 -13.35 -6.09
CA PRO A 256 -28.98 -14.72 -6.50
C PRO A 256 -29.01 -14.77 -8.03
N ASP A 257 -27.97 -15.39 -8.59
CA ASP A 257 -27.80 -15.60 -10.02
C ASP A 257 -29.02 -16.38 -10.53
N ALA A 258 -29.97 -15.67 -11.12
CA ALA A 258 -31.15 -16.26 -11.76
C ALA A 258 -30.80 -16.78 -13.15
N SER A 259 -29.71 -17.55 -13.24
CA SER A 259 -29.44 -18.40 -14.38
C SER A 259 -30.29 -19.66 -14.19
N ARG A 260 -31.44 -19.69 -14.87
CA ARG A 260 -32.31 -20.86 -15.00
C ARG A 260 -31.44 -22.08 -15.26
N LEU A 261 -31.52 -23.08 -14.38
CA LEU A 261 -31.09 -24.45 -14.67
C LEU A 261 -31.85 -24.89 -15.94
N THR A 262 -31.22 -24.76 -17.10
CA THR A 262 -31.66 -25.48 -18.30
C THR A 262 -31.56 -26.95 -17.96
N ALA A 263 -32.72 -27.61 -17.93
CA ALA A 263 -32.89 -29.02 -17.67
C ALA A 263 -31.88 -29.82 -18.51
N ALA A 264 -31.07 -30.62 -17.83
CA ALA A 264 -30.24 -31.64 -18.47
C ALA A 264 -31.16 -32.55 -19.31
N GLN A 265 -30.90 -32.61 -20.60
CA GLN A 265 -31.49 -33.63 -21.47
C GLN A 265 -30.99 -35.01 -21.00
N PRO A 266 -31.87 -36.02 -20.90
CA PRO A 266 -31.46 -37.36 -20.53
C PRO A 266 -30.63 -37.99 -21.66
N ASP A 267 -29.42 -38.40 -21.31
CA ASP A 267 -28.49 -39.10 -22.17
C ASP A 267 -29.04 -40.50 -22.52
N ALA A 268 -29.33 -40.69 -23.81
CA ALA A 268 -29.89 -41.92 -24.34
C ALA A 268 -28.79 -42.77 -24.96
N SER A 269 -28.15 -43.60 -24.14
CA SER A 269 -27.49 -44.83 -24.61
C SER A 269 -27.30 -45.83 -23.47
N ARG A 270 -28.33 -46.65 -23.24
CA ARG A 270 -28.15 -48.10 -23.01
C ARG A 270 -27.79 -48.69 -24.39
N SER A 271 -26.84 -49.61 -24.58
CA SER A 271 -26.81 -50.94 -24.00
C SER A 271 -25.47 -51.63 -24.35
N ALA A 272 -24.83 -52.28 -23.37
CA ALA A 272 -24.14 -53.56 -23.56
C ALA A 272 -23.88 -54.16 -22.17
N GLU A 273 -24.36 -55.40 -21.99
CA GLU A 273 -24.48 -56.15 -20.75
C GLU A 273 -23.17 -56.79 -20.22
N PRO A 274 -23.17 -57.35 -18.99
CA PRO A 274 -21.98 -57.55 -18.16
C PRO A 274 -21.32 -58.93 -18.31
N GLY A 275 -19.98 -58.96 -18.37
CA GLY A 275 -19.17 -60.17 -18.43
C GLY A 275 -18.27 -60.38 -17.21
N ALA A 276 -18.76 -61.17 -16.27
CA ALA A 276 -18.09 -62.06 -15.31
C ALA A 276 -16.66 -61.75 -14.79
N TYR A 277 -16.60 -61.53 -13.48
CA TYR A 277 -15.44 -61.69 -12.60
C TYR A 277 -15.03 -63.17 -12.43
N ARG A 278 -13.73 -63.48 -12.48
CA ARG A 278 -13.11 -64.61 -11.77
C ARG A 278 -11.63 -64.32 -11.42
N PRO A 279 -11.18 -64.63 -10.18
CA PRO A 279 -9.81 -64.40 -9.72
C PRO A 279 -8.97 -65.70 -9.67
N ALA A 280 -7.64 -65.56 -9.75
CA ALA A 280 -6.56 -66.42 -9.22
C ALA A 280 -5.25 -65.98 -9.91
N GLY A 281 -4.06 -65.95 -9.30
CA GLY A 281 -3.61 -66.42 -8.01
C GLY A 281 -2.14 -66.02 -7.80
N SER A 282 -1.66 -66.31 -6.60
CA SER A 282 -0.28 -66.25 -6.13
C SER A 282 0.62 -67.29 -6.79
N ASP A 283 1.91 -66.96 -6.94
CA ASP A 283 3.12 -67.76 -6.62
C ASP A 283 4.34 -66.95 -7.11
N ALA A 284 5.31 -66.55 -6.29
CA ALA A 284 6.34 -67.35 -5.61
C ALA A 284 7.35 -68.00 -6.58
N ALA A 285 8.47 -67.30 -6.79
CA ALA A 285 9.82 -67.84 -6.95
C ALA A 285 10.83 -66.71 -6.71
#